data_AF-A0A892ZDB5-F1
#
_entry.id   AF-A0A892ZDB5-F1
#
_cell.length_a   1.000
_cell.length_b   1.000
_cell.length_c   1.000
_cell.angle_alpha   90.00
_cell.angle_beta   90.00
_cell.angle_gamma   90.00
#
_symmetry.space_group_name_H-M   'P 1'
#
loop_
_entity.id
_entity.type
_entity.pdbx_description
1 polymer ?
#
loop_
_entity_poly.entity_id
_entity_poly.type
_entity_poly.pdbx_seq_one_letter_code
_entity_poly.pdbx_strand_id
1 'polypeptide(L)'
;MLSKKTIGNISNNLISIDEKIQIILDLAEERNPEIYPIILELIDNPLYKNKIGSLIYALRNYPPNPLFQKAVDWIITGNFEVAHEAFEIVNSIDQINGEDVLLSYLKIQKAIIHNKDDWRADILNELMEMFE
;
A
#
# COMPACT_ATOMS: atom_id res chain seq x y z
N MET A 1 -11.21 1.62 -25.12
CA MET A 1 -11.34 0.25 -25.71
C MET A 1 -10.06 -0.60 -25.55
N LEU A 2 -8.94 -0.04 -25.05
CA LEU A 2 -7.69 -0.78 -24.79
C LEU A 2 -7.68 -1.54 -23.45
N SER A 3 -8.51 -1.15 -22.46
CA SER A 3 -8.41 -1.68 -21.08
C SER A 3 -8.63 -3.20 -20.96
N LYS A 4 -9.67 -3.75 -21.58
CA LYS A 4 -10.04 -5.17 -21.36
C LYS A 4 -8.99 -6.17 -21.84
N LYS A 5 -8.33 -5.89 -22.98
CA LYS A 5 -7.26 -6.76 -23.50
C LYS A 5 -6.01 -6.67 -22.62
N THR A 6 -5.66 -5.47 -22.16
CA THR A 6 -4.52 -5.22 -21.28
C THR A 6 -4.72 -5.84 -19.89
N ILE A 7 -5.92 -5.74 -19.31
CA ILE A 7 -6.27 -6.38 -18.02
C ILE A 7 -6.24 -7.90 -18.15
N GLY A 8 -6.70 -8.45 -19.27
CA GLY A 8 -6.59 -9.88 -19.55
C GLY A 8 -5.15 -10.41 -19.50
N ASN A 9 -4.15 -9.57 -19.80
CA ASN A 9 -2.74 -9.96 -19.69
C ASN A 9 -2.26 -10.13 -18.24
N ILE A 10 -2.82 -9.38 -17.29
CA ILE A 10 -2.47 -9.51 -15.86
C ILE A 10 -2.85 -10.92 -15.36
N SER A 11 -4.00 -11.42 -15.81
CA SER A 11 -4.49 -12.78 -15.51
C SER A 11 -3.81 -13.88 -16.34
N ASN A 12 -3.01 -13.51 -17.34
CA ASN A 12 -2.39 -14.47 -18.27
C ASN A 12 -1.05 -14.97 -17.72
N ASN A 13 -0.80 -16.29 -17.77
CA ASN A 13 0.46 -16.90 -17.33
C ASN A 13 1.58 -16.84 -18.39
N LEU A 14 1.31 -16.28 -19.57
CA LEU A 14 2.28 -16.16 -20.65
C LEU A 14 3.26 -14.98 -20.49
N ILE A 15 3.00 -14.06 -19.55
CA ILE A 15 3.90 -12.95 -19.24
C ILE A 15 4.41 -13.06 -17.81
N SER A 16 5.64 -12.57 -17.60
CA SER A 16 6.33 -12.57 -16.31
C SER A 16 5.62 -11.69 -15.29
N ILE A 17 5.94 -11.91 -14.00
CA ILE A 17 5.45 -11.06 -12.92
C ILE A 17 5.90 -9.60 -13.13
N ASP A 18 7.13 -9.38 -13.58
CA ASP A 18 7.64 -8.03 -13.82
C ASP A 18 6.85 -7.31 -14.91
N GLU A 19 6.53 -7.99 -16.01
CA GLU A 19 5.69 -7.44 -17.07
C GLU A 19 4.27 -7.14 -16.57
N LYS A 20 3.70 -7.99 -15.70
CA LYS A 20 2.39 -7.74 -15.07
C LYS A 20 2.42 -6.52 -14.17
N ILE A 21 3.47 -6.36 -13.35
CA ILE A 21 3.64 -5.19 -12.49
C ILE A 21 3.75 -3.93 -13.35
N GLN A 22 4.53 -3.94 -14.43
CA GLN A 22 4.63 -2.77 -15.31
C GLN A 22 3.27 -2.37 -15.87
N ILE A 23 2.47 -3.33 -16.36
CA ILE A 23 1.11 -3.07 -16.85
C ILE A 23 0.22 -2.47 -15.75
N ILE A 24 0.32 -2.97 -14.52
CA ILE A 24 -0.44 -2.46 -13.37
C ILE A 24 -0.05 -1.01 -13.07
N LEU A 25 1.25 -0.69 -13.08
CA LEU A 25 1.76 0.65 -12.84
C LEU A 25 1.25 1.63 -13.91
N ASP A 26 1.38 1.28 -15.18
CA ASP A 26 0.91 2.12 -16.30
C ASP A 26 -0.60 2.40 -16.18
N LEU A 27 -1.41 1.38 -15.90
CA LEU A 27 -2.85 1.53 -15.75
C LEU A 27 -3.27 2.26 -14.47
N ALA A 28 -2.48 2.16 -13.40
CA ALA A 28 -2.71 2.90 -12.17
C ALA A 28 -2.39 4.39 -12.34
N GLU A 29 -1.35 4.73 -13.10
CA GLU A 29 -1.04 6.11 -13.48
C GLU A 29 -2.18 6.74 -14.31
N GLU A 30 -2.81 5.95 -15.18
CA GLU A 30 -4.05 6.31 -15.89
C GLU A 30 -5.30 6.35 -14.99
N ARG A 31 -5.17 6.00 -13.70
CA ARG A 31 -6.27 5.88 -12.72
C ARG A 31 -7.38 4.96 -13.18
N ASN A 32 -7.03 3.86 -13.85
CA ASN A 32 -8.01 2.90 -14.33
C ASN A 32 -8.72 2.21 -13.14
N PRO A 33 -10.04 2.42 -12.94
CA PRO A 33 -10.74 1.90 -11.78
C PRO A 33 -10.84 0.37 -11.73
N GLU A 34 -10.67 -0.32 -12.87
CA GLU A 34 -10.70 -1.78 -12.94
C GLU A 34 -9.45 -2.41 -12.28
N ILE A 35 -8.36 -1.65 -12.11
CA ILE A 35 -7.10 -2.15 -11.56
C ILE A 35 -7.04 -2.09 -10.03
N TYR A 36 -7.72 -1.13 -9.40
CA TYR A 36 -7.75 -1.00 -7.94
C TYR A 36 -8.05 -2.32 -7.20
N PRO A 37 -9.16 -3.04 -7.48
CA PRO A 37 -9.44 -4.31 -6.80
C PRO A 37 -8.42 -5.40 -7.14
N ILE A 38 -7.82 -5.37 -8.33
CA ILE A 38 -6.78 -6.33 -8.73
C ILE A 38 -5.52 -6.12 -7.91
N ILE A 39 -5.08 -4.87 -7.72
CA ILE A 39 -3.92 -4.56 -6.88
C ILE A 39 -4.13 -5.10 -5.46
N LEU A 40 -5.31 -4.87 -4.88
CA LEU A 40 -5.65 -5.35 -3.54
C LEU A 40 -5.60 -6.88 -3.43
N GLU A 41 -6.07 -7.60 -4.44
CA GLU A 41 -5.98 -9.07 -4.49
C GLU A 41 -4.53 -9.55 -4.59
N LEU A 42 -3.71 -8.87 -5.40
CA LEU A 42 -2.32 -9.28 -5.64
C LEU A 42 -1.40 -9.05 -4.43
N ILE A 43 -1.67 -8.03 -3.61
CA ILE A 43 -0.89 -7.78 -2.38
C ILE A 43 -0.94 -8.98 -1.42
N ASP A 44 -2.10 -9.64 -1.33
CA ASP A 44 -2.30 -10.80 -0.46
C ASP A 44 -1.83 -12.12 -1.12
N ASN A 45 -1.39 -12.08 -2.38
CA ASN A 45 -0.96 -13.26 -3.12
C ASN A 45 0.55 -13.57 -2.88
N PRO A 46 0.91 -14.76 -2.36
CA PRO A 46 2.30 -15.13 -2.07
C PRO A 46 3.24 -15.09 -3.29
N LEU A 47 2.70 -15.23 -4.51
CA LEU A 47 3.47 -15.13 -5.74
C LEU A 47 4.08 -13.73 -5.94
N TYR A 48 3.42 -12.70 -5.39
CA TYR A 48 3.82 -11.29 -5.53
C TYR A 48 4.51 -10.74 -4.28
N LYS A 49 4.94 -11.60 -3.34
CA LYS A 49 5.57 -11.19 -2.07
C LYS A 49 6.76 -10.22 -2.22
N ASN A 50 7.50 -10.32 -3.34
CA ASN A 50 8.66 -9.47 -3.64
C ASN A 50 8.28 -8.20 -4.43
N LYS A 51 6.99 -7.97 -4.66
CA LYS A 51 6.43 -6.86 -5.45
C LYS A 51 5.39 -6.04 -4.68
N ILE A 52 5.21 -6.32 -3.39
CA ILE A 52 4.22 -5.63 -2.56
C ILE A 52 4.49 -4.12 -2.53
N GLY A 53 5.75 -3.69 -2.41
CA GLY A 53 6.11 -2.26 -2.45
C GLY A 53 5.62 -1.57 -3.73
N SER A 54 5.90 -2.16 -4.90
CA SER A 54 5.42 -1.64 -6.19
C SER A 54 3.89 -1.64 -6.32
N LEU A 55 3.20 -2.63 -5.74
CA LEU A 55 1.74 -2.68 -5.72
C LEU A 55 1.15 -1.58 -4.82
N ILE A 56 1.74 -1.33 -3.65
CA ILE A 56 1.34 -0.23 -2.76
C ILE A 56 1.64 1.13 -3.41
N TYR A 57 2.78 1.28 -4.08
CA TYR A 57 3.07 2.47 -4.88
C TYR A 57 1.96 2.73 -5.91
N ALA A 58 1.49 1.69 -6.60
CA ALA A 58 0.37 1.83 -7.53
C ALA A 58 -0.92 2.33 -6.85
N LEU A 59 -1.19 1.90 -5.61
CA LEU A 59 -2.37 2.33 -4.84
C LEU A 59 -2.41 3.83 -4.55
N ARG A 60 -1.28 4.53 -4.58
CA ARG A 60 -1.20 5.99 -4.38
C ARG A 60 -1.99 6.80 -5.42
N ASN A 61 -2.35 6.19 -6.55
CA ASN A 61 -3.16 6.82 -7.58
C ASN A 61 -4.69 6.76 -7.32
N TYR A 62 -5.11 6.09 -6.23
CA TYR A 62 -6.51 5.86 -5.88
C TYR A 62 -6.87 6.56 -4.55
N PRO A 63 -8.16 6.69 -4.20
CA PRO A 63 -8.56 7.33 -2.95
C PRO A 63 -7.85 6.70 -1.74
N PRO A 64 -7.16 7.49 -0.91
CA PRO A 64 -6.32 6.95 0.15
C PRO A 64 -7.13 6.60 1.42
N ASN A 65 -8.26 7.28 1.67
CA ASN A 65 -9.05 7.08 2.89
C ASN A 65 -9.48 5.61 3.13
N PRO A 66 -9.96 4.85 2.14
CA PRO A 66 -10.31 3.43 2.33
C PRO A 66 -9.11 2.54 2.67
N LEU A 67 -7.89 3.00 2.42
CA LEU A 67 -6.65 2.24 2.64
C LEU A 67 -6.04 2.51 4.01
N PHE A 68 -6.48 3.53 4.75
CA PHE A 68 -5.83 4.01 5.97
C PHE A 68 -5.43 2.89 6.95
N GLN A 69 -6.38 2.06 7.36
CA GLN A 69 -6.11 0.96 8.30
C GLN A 69 -5.11 -0.06 7.75
N LYS A 70 -5.22 -0.42 6.47
CA LYS A 70 -4.27 -1.34 5.81
C LYS A 70 -2.88 -0.71 5.68
N ALA A 71 -2.82 0.58 5.36
CA ALA A 71 -1.56 1.30 5.24
C ALA A 71 -0.81 1.34 6.58
N VAL A 72 -1.51 1.60 7.69
CA VAL A 72 -0.92 1.50 9.05
C VAL A 72 -0.39 0.09 9.33
N ASP A 73 -1.15 -0.95 8.99
CA ASP A 73 -0.70 -2.34 9.18
C ASP A 73 0.53 -2.68 8.30
N TRP A 74 0.61 -2.15 7.07
CA TRP A 74 1.79 -2.28 6.20
C TRP A 74 3.02 -1.54 6.74
N ILE A 75 2.84 -0.35 7.32
CA ILE A 75 3.93 0.39 7.98
C ILE A 75 4.50 -0.42 9.15
N ILE A 76 3.64 -1.04 9.95
CA ILE A 76 4.06 -1.79 11.15
C ILE A 76 4.77 -3.09 10.78
N THR A 77 4.27 -3.83 9.80
CA THR A 77 4.71 -5.22 9.52
C THR A 77 5.60 -5.37 8.29
N GLY A 78 5.61 -4.37 7.40
CA GLY A 78 6.32 -4.39 6.14
C GLY A 78 7.84 -4.38 6.29
N ASN A 79 8.51 -4.73 5.19
CA ASN A 79 9.90 -4.34 5.01
C ASN A 79 9.98 -2.82 4.76
N PHE A 80 11.21 -2.30 4.64
CA PHE A 80 11.43 -0.86 4.46
C PHE A 80 10.63 -0.26 3.29
N GLU A 81 10.69 -0.88 2.12
CA GLU A 81 9.98 -0.39 0.92
C GLU A 81 8.46 -0.36 1.12
N VAL A 82 7.89 -1.46 1.63
CA VAL A 82 6.45 -1.56 1.90
C VAL A 82 5.99 -0.51 2.91
N ALA A 83 6.74 -0.32 3.99
CA ALA A 83 6.41 0.65 5.01
C ALA A 83 6.51 2.08 4.49
N HIS A 84 7.56 2.39 3.72
CA HIS A 84 7.73 3.71 3.10
C HIS A 84 6.58 4.04 2.15
N GLU A 85 6.24 3.15 1.22
CA GLU A 85 5.13 3.42 0.28
C GLU A 85 3.77 3.49 0.97
N ALA A 86 3.56 2.73 2.04
CA ALA A 86 2.34 2.81 2.83
C ALA A 86 2.26 4.11 3.65
N PHE A 87 3.39 4.62 4.14
CA PHE A 87 3.45 5.92 4.80
C PHE A 87 3.01 7.04 3.85
N GLU A 88 3.47 7.02 2.59
CA GLU A 88 3.05 7.99 1.58
C GLU A 88 1.52 8.00 1.34
N ILE A 89 0.86 6.84 1.44
CA ILE A 89 -0.62 6.77 1.38
C ILE A 89 -1.22 7.52 2.57
N VAL A 90 -0.75 7.25 3.79
CA VAL A 90 -1.28 7.92 4.99
C VAL A 90 -1.01 9.42 4.95
N ASN A 91 0.17 9.85 4.52
CA ASN A 91 0.56 11.25 4.38
C ASN A 91 -0.26 12.01 3.33
N SER A 92 -0.87 11.30 2.37
CA SER A 92 -1.76 11.91 1.37
C SER A 92 -3.20 12.14 1.85
N ILE A 93 -3.55 11.72 3.07
CA ILE A 93 -4.91 11.82 3.60
C ILE A 93 -5.11 13.16 4.31
N ASP A 94 -6.05 13.95 3.80
CA ASP A 94 -6.40 15.24 4.42
C ASP A 94 -7.16 15.09 5.75
N GLN A 95 -8.09 14.13 5.82
CA GLN A 95 -8.99 13.94 6.96
C GLN A 95 -9.37 12.47 7.13
N ILE A 96 -9.16 11.93 8.33
CA ILE A 96 -9.61 10.60 8.77
C ILE A 96 -10.51 10.74 10.01
N ASN A 97 -11.41 9.78 10.22
CA ASN A 97 -12.26 9.80 11.41
C ASN A 97 -11.45 9.50 12.68
N GLY A 98 -11.81 10.14 13.80
CA GLY A 98 -11.04 10.03 15.05
C GLY A 98 -11.03 8.63 15.67
N GLU A 99 -12.02 7.79 15.40
CA GLU A 99 -12.04 6.40 15.88
C GLU A 99 -10.94 5.56 15.20
N ASP A 100 -10.78 5.72 13.88
CA ASP A 100 -9.72 5.10 13.10
C ASP A 100 -8.35 5.60 13.54
N VAL A 101 -8.19 6.91 13.78
CA VAL A 101 -6.94 7.46 14.35
C VAL A 101 -6.60 6.79 15.67
N LEU A 102 -7.57 6.73 16.60
CA LEU A 102 -7.35 6.15 17.93
C LEU A 102 -6.94 4.66 17.84
N LEU A 103 -7.61 3.88 16.98
CA LEU A 103 -7.26 2.49 16.76
C LEU A 103 -5.84 2.33 16.20
N SER A 104 -5.47 3.14 15.21
CA SER A 104 -4.14 3.14 14.60
C SER A 104 -3.06 3.59 15.58
N TYR A 105 -3.31 4.65 16.35
CA TYR A 105 -2.42 5.16 17.39
C TYR A 105 -2.07 4.07 18.42
N LEU A 106 -3.07 3.33 18.91
CA LEU A 106 -2.85 2.21 19.85
C LEU A 106 -2.05 1.05 19.22
N LYS A 107 -2.22 0.78 17.92
CA LYS A 107 -1.41 -0.22 17.20
C LYS A 107 0.05 0.24 17.10
N ILE A 108 0.27 1.51 16.73
CA ILE A 108 1.60 2.08 16.55
C ILE A 108 2.37 2.13 17.87
N GLN A 109 1.74 2.56 18.97
CA GLN A 109 2.36 2.53 20.30
C GLN A 109 2.86 1.13 20.67
N LYS A 110 2.04 0.10 20.41
CA LYS A 110 2.46 -1.30 20.64
C LYS A 110 3.59 -1.72 19.72
N ALA A 111 3.59 -1.28 18.46
CA ALA A 111 4.64 -1.58 17.51
C ALA A 111 5.98 -0.98 17.94
N ILE A 112 6.00 0.29 18.38
CA ILE A 112 7.21 0.99 18.84
C ILE A 112 7.90 0.22 19.98
N ILE A 113 7.14 -0.27 20.97
CA ILE A 113 7.67 -1.01 22.13
C ILE A 113 8.44 -2.28 21.71
N HIS A 114 7.99 -2.94 20.64
CA HIS A 114 8.56 -4.21 20.19
C HIS A 114 9.48 -4.08 18.96
N ASN A 115 9.57 -2.87 18.40
CA ASN A 115 10.37 -2.61 17.21
C ASN A 115 11.86 -2.73 17.52
N LYS A 116 12.62 -3.29 16.58
CA LYS A 116 14.07 -3.47 16.69
C LYS A 116 14.85 -2.76 15.58
N ASP A 117 14.13 -2.22 14.59
CA ASP A 117 14.71 -1.61 13.42
C ASP A 117 14.65 -0.08 13.55
N ASP A 118 15.80 0.59 13.59
CA ASP A 118 15.87 2.05 13.77
C ASP A 118 15.03 2.79 12.70
N TRP A 119 15.15 2.36 11.44
CA TRP A 119 14.39 2.95 10.32
C TRP A 119 12.87 2.86 10.53
N ARG A 120 12.38 1.80 11.19
CA ARG A 120 10.94 1.66 11.45
C ARG A 120 10.53 2.53 12.64
N ALA A 121 11.42 2.73 13.62
CA ALA A 121 11.14 3.63 14.73
C ALA A 121 10.92 5.05 14.20
N ASP A 122 11.75 5.50 13.26
CA ASP A 122 11.62 6.82 12.63
C ASP A 122 10.25 7.00 11.96
N ILE A 123 9.85 6.06 11.07
CA ILE A 123 8.55 6.12 10.37
C ILE A 123 7.38 6.05 11.37
N LEU A 124 7.45 5.19 12.40
CA LEU A 124 6.38 5.05 13.38
C LEU A 124 6.25 6.30 14.26
N ASN A 125 7.35 6.96 14.61
CA ASN A 125 7.32 8.21 15.36
C ASN A 125 6.74 9.35 14.51
N GLU A 126 7.16 9.47 13.25
CA GLU A 126 6.60 10.46 12.31
C GLU A 126 5.09 10.27 12.14
N LEU A 127 4.64 9.01 11.99
CA LEU A 127 3.22 8.69 11.90
C LEU A 127 2.43 9.03 13.18
N MET A 128 3.05 8.94 14.36
CA MET A 128 2.44 9.34 15.63
C MET A 128 2.28 10.86 15.71
N GLU A 129 3.30 11.62 15.29
CA GLU A 129 3.26 13.08 15.24
C GLU A 129 2.14 13.59 14.32
N MET A 130 1.83 12.87 13.23
CA MET A 130 0.71 13.20 12.35
C MET A 130 -0.67 13.07 13.01
N PHE A 131 -0.78 12.32 14.11
CA PHE A 131 -2.06 12.06 14.80
C PHE A 131 -2.29 12.97 16.01
N GLU A 132 -1.31 13.79 16.40
CA GLU A 132 -1.38 14.76 17.49
C GLU A 132 -1.94 16.13 17.05
#